data_AF-A0A0S7WIR1-F1
#
_entry.id   AF-A0A0S7WIR1-F1
#
_cell.length_a   1.000
_cell.length_b   1.000
_cell.length_c   1.000
_cell.angle_alpha   90.00
_cell.angle_beta   90.00
_cell.angle_gamma   90.00
#
_symmetry.space_group_name_H-M   'P 1'
#
loop_
_entity.id
_entity.type
_entity.pdbx_description
1 polymer ?
#
loop_
_entity_poly.entity_id
_entity_poly.type
_entity_poly.pdbx_seq_one_letter_code
_entity_poly.pdbx_strand_id
1 'polypeptide(L)'
;MFSFLNSIILFGLAAAAIPLLIHLLARRRLKRVYFSSLTFLKSMQRSQLRWLKVKQLLLLIVRTLIVIFLVLAFARPALRSQLRGVGAEAQTSAVVLLDNSYSMARETKDGSLFELAQGKTEEILDLLGPGDEVAVTAFSDGIDFTLPPFSSNKEALKGRLEKLSLSYRTTNVVEALLGAVESLKESSNLTREIYLLTDLTKSGWRERERLNLLEDKNSSDRPVRLYLIPFQGPDLDNLSVGELDFGRQLVQVGKSFKLNATVINYAESRQDRRLVSLFLDGRRVAQSDVTLPAGGEAAVDFTLQVDTPGLHYGRVELEDDELIADNSRYFSFRIPEVINVLIVGENPQVVRHIRWALNPSSDNRGHFRVSVADPKDLTRENLSRYELIILAGLSRIEPNVWEGLKRFAEAGGGLFFSLGSNPDLRFYNQEVAGPIFGVQIKGSIGQAGGKKRFFSWEEIDLSHPIFSIYRDLENRDKSAPFASPKFYAYYQAKTSRTSRTLGSLTSKDPILLEGGFENGGKALLLTSSFAESFSDVSMRSFFVPFVNRACEYLAQDLSAYFSEVRVGGEIQVELPSQVPEGEIVVTRPDGERFFTSAKALPRRRMVSFGGTELPGIYRFSSSGEELD
;
A
#
# COMPACT_ATOMS: atom_id res chain seq x y z
N MET A 1 -29.51 -40.65 28.32
CA MET A 1 -30.86 -40.74 28.93
C MET A 1 -31.82 -39.81 28.18
N PHE A 2 -33.03 -40.26 27.83
CA PHE A 2 -34.07 -39.38 27.28
C PHE A 2 -34.55 -38.42 28.38
N SER A 3 -34.50 -37.11 28.12
CA SER A 3 -35.00 -36.09 29.04
C SER A 3 -35.98 -35.18 28.28
N PHE A 4 -37.05 -34.79 28.96
CA PHE A 4 -38.03 -33.84 28.44
C PHE A 4 -37.90 -32.54 29.23
N LEU A 5 -37.75 -31.43 28.53
CA LEU A 5 -37.63 -30.10 29.14
C LEU A 5 -38.87 -29.74 29.97
N ASN A 6 -40.04 -30.21 29.53
CA ASN A 6 -41.31 -30.01 30.22
C ASN A 6 -41.97 -31.34 30.56
N SER A 7 -41.47 -32.03 31.59
CA SER A 7 -41.96 -33.36 32.00
C SER A 7 -43.46 -33.37 32.41
N ILE A 8 -44.03 -32.24 32.84
CA ILE A 8 -45.46 -32.11 33.18
C ILE A 8 -46.36 -32.28 31.94
N ILE A 9 -45.89 -31.86 30.75
CA ILE A 9 -46.68 -31.91 29.52
C ILE A 9 -46.91 -33.36 29.06
N LEU A 10 -46.10 -34.32 29.51
CA LEU A 10 -46.33 -35.74 29.22
C LEU A 10 -47.67 -36.26 29.78
N PHE A 11 -48.23 -35.68 30.85
CA PHE A 11 -49.58 -36.05 31.29
C PHE A 11 -50.65 -35.76 30.21
N GLY A 12 -50.36 -34.84 29.28
CA GLY A 12 -51.17 -34.58 28.10
C GLY A 12 -51.30 -35.77 27.14
N LEU A 13 -50.46 -36.80 27.23
CA LEU A 13 -50.64 -38.06 26.48
C LEU A 13 -51.97 -38.75 26.81
N ALA A 14 -52.55 -38.50 27.99
CA ALA A 14 -53.90 -38.98 28.31
C ALA A 14 -54.96 -38.48 27.31
N ALA A 15 -54.75 -37.30 26.70
CA ALA A 15 -55.65 -36.77 25.67
C ALA A 15 -55.65 -37.59 24.37
N ALA A 16 -54.60 -38.40 24.12
CA ALA A 16 -54.57 -39.32 22.97
C ALA A 16 -55.62 -40.44 23.10
N ALA A 17 -56.18 -40.67 24.29
CA ALA A 17 -57.31 -41.59 24.48
C ALA A 17 -58.64 -41.02 23.95
N ILE A 18 -58.77 -39.69 23.77
CA ILE A 18 -60.01 -39.03 23.38
C ILE A 18 -60.54 -39.52 22.01
N PRO A 19 -59.75 -39.54 20.91
CA PRO A 19 -60.22 -40.04 19.63
C PRO A 19 -60.66 -41.51 19.67
N LEU A 20 -59.96 -42.32 20.47
CA LEU A 20 -60.23 -43.74 20.66
C LEU A 20 -61.54 -43.98 21.42
N LEU A 21 -61.78 -43.22 22.49
CA LEU A 21 -63.02 -43.26 23.27
C LEU A 21 -64.23 -42.78 22.44
N ILE A 22 -64.08 -41.68 21.70
CA ILE A 22 -65.13 -41.18 20.80
C ILE A 22 -65.45 -42.22 19.71
N HIS A 23 -64.44 -42.88 19.14
CA HIS A 23 -64.65 -43.92 18.14
C HIS A 23 -65.43 -45.12 18.70
N LEU A 24 -65.10 -45.55 19.92
CA LEU A 24 -65.79 -46.66 20.59
C LEU A 24 -67.27 -46.31 20.88
N LEU A 25 -67.54 -45.08 21.33
CA LEU A 25 -68.88 -44.58 21.63
C LEU A 25 -69.74 -44.35 20.38
N ALA A 26 -69.14 -43.88 19.28
CA ALA A 26 -69.82 -43.67 18.00
C ALA A 26 -70.30 -44.99 17.35
N ARG A 27 -69.77 -46.14 17.77
CA ARG A 27 -70.14 -47.47 17.28
C ARG A 27 -71.57 -47.91 17.68
N ARG A 28 -72.26 -47.18 18.56
CA ARG A 28 -73.56 -47.58 19.15
C ARG A 28 -74.83 -47.06 18.46
N ARG A 29 -74.76 -46.34 17.34
CA ARG A 29 -75.97 -45.86 16.63
C ARG A 29 -76.08 -46.41 15.20
N LEU A 30 -76.56 -47.65 15.08
CA LEU A 30 -77.13 -48.14 13.82
C LEU A 30 -78.59 -47.68 13.73
N LYS A 31 -78.88 -46.64 12.93
CA LYS A 31 -80.26 -46.32 12.54
C LYS A 31 -80.74 -47.43 11.59
N ARG A 32 -81.71 -48.22 12.04
CA ARG A 32 -82.40 -49.21 11.19
C ARG A 32 -83.37 -48.45 10.28
N VAL A 33 -83.16 -48.56 8.98
CA VAL A 33 -84.09 -48.06 7.95
C VAL A 33 -84.72 -49.29 7.29
N TYR A 34 -86.04 -49.34 7.23
CA TYR A 34 -86.76 -50.43 6.57
C TYR A 34 -86.75 -50.20 5.05
N PHE A 35 -86.34 -51.21 4.30
CA PHE A 35 -86.30 -51.21 2.83
C PHE A 35 -86.83 -52.56 2.31
N SER A 36 -87.61 -52.52 1.23
CA SER A 36 -88.55 -53.60 0.86
C SER A 36 -88.00 -54.70 -0.07
N SER A 37 -86.70 -54.77 -0.40
CA SER A 37 -86.15 -55.91 -1.19
C SER A 37 -84.63 -56.08 -1.09
N LEU A 38 -84.14 -56.97 -0.21
CA LEU A 38 -82.71 -57.18 0.08
C LEU A 38 -81.99 -58.18 -0.85
N THR A 39 -82.67 -58.74 -1.84
CA THR A 39 -82.15 -59.85 -2.66
C THR A 39 -81.08 -59.41 -3.65
N PHE A 40 -81.05 -58.13 -4.06
CA PHE A 40 -80.07 -57.58 -5.03
C PHE A 40 -78.83 -56.94 -4.39
N LEU A 41 -78.85 -56.67 -3.07
CA LEU A 41 -77.78 -55.92 -2.37
C LEU A 41 -76.71 -56.83 -1.72
N LYS A 42 -76.98 -58.13 -1.62
CA LYS A 42 -76.12 -59.11 -0.91
C LYS A 42 -74.89 -59.56 -1.71
N SER A 43 -74.89 -59.42 -3.04
CA SER A 43 -73.79 -59.86 -3.92
C SER A 43 -72.67 -58.83 -4.10
N MET A 44 -72.84 -57.57 -3.70
CA MET A 44 -71.81 -56.51 -3.85
C MET A 44 -71.15 -56.06 -2.53
N GLN A 45 -71.58 -56.56 -1.37
CA GLN A 45 -71.20 -55.97 -0.08
C GLN A 45 -69.92 -56.49 0.60
N ARG A 46 -69.22 -57.50 0.07
CA ARG A 46 -68.01 -58.04 0.75
C ARG A 46 -66.70 -57.31 0.44
N SER A 47 -66.61 -56.48 -0.62
CA SER A 47 -65.37 -55.77 -0.96
C SER A 47 -65.32 -54.33 -0.42
N GLN A 48 -66.40 -53.53 -0.57
CA GLN A 48 -66.42 -52.13 -0.12
C GLN A 48 -66.43 -51.96 1.40
N LEU A 49 -67.06 -52.88 2.16
CA LEU A 49 -67.09 -52.81 3.63
C LEU A 49 -65.70 -53.06 4.27
N ARG A 50 -64.79 -53.79 3.60
CA ARG A 50 -63.43 -54.01 4.10
C ARG A 50 -62.58 -52.75 3.98
N TRP A 51 -62.62 -52.10 2.81
CA TRP A 51 -61.92 -50.83 2.59
C TRP A 51 -62.42 -49.69 3.48
N LEU A 52 -63.72 -49.63 3.77
CA LEU A 52 -64.27 -48.65 4.71
C LEU A 52 -63.78 -48.90 6.15
N LYS A 53 -63.69 -50.16 6.60
CA LYS A 53 -63.12 -50.50 7.92
C LYS A 53 -61.63 -50.17 8.01
N VAL A 54 -60.86 -50.45 6.96
CA VAL A 54 -59.42 -50.10 6.91
C VAL A 54 -59.23 -48.59 6.91
N LYS A 55 -59.99 -47.84 6.10
CA LYS A 55 -59.95 -46.37 6.11
C LYS A 55 -60.33 -45.80 7.48
N GLN A 56 -61.35 -46.34 8.14
CA GLN A 56 -61.75 -45.89 9.48
C GLN A 56 -60.68 -46.17 10.55
N LEU A 57 -60.04 -47.35 10.49
CA LEU A 57 -58.94 -47.70 11.40
C LEU A 57 -57.71 -46.80 11.15
N LEU A 58 -57.35 -46.58 9.89
CA LEU A 58 -56.25 -45.70 9.51
C LEU A 58 -56.53 -44.25 9.94
N LEU A 59 -57.75 -43.76 9.73
CA LEU A 59 -58.15 -42.41 10.15
C LEU A 59 -58.11 -42.26 11.69
N LEU A 60 -58.44 -43.32 12.42
CA LEU A 60 -58.34 -43.35 13.88
C LEU A 60 -56.87 -43.27 14.33
N ILE A 61 -55.99 -44.09 13.73
CA ILE A 61 -54.55 -44.09 14.02
C ILE A 61 -53.95 -42.71 13.76
N VAL A 62 -54.27 -42.09 12.61
CA VAL A 62 -53.77 -40.75 12.27
C VAL A 62 -54.26 -39.70 13.26
N ARG A 63 -55.54 -39.71 13.66
CA ARG A 63 -56.06 -38.76 14.67
C ARG A 63 -55.36 -38.91 16.02
N THR A 64 -55.10 -40.14 16.46
CA THR A 64 -54.37 -40.39 17.70
C THR A 64 -52.91 -39.95 17.60
N LEU A 65 -52.23 -40.22 16.48
CA LEU A 65 -50.85 -39.80 16.25
C LEU A 65 -50.69 -38.28 16.21
N ILE A 66 -51.66 -37.54 15.64
CA ILE A 66 -51.63 -36.07 15.65
C ILE A 66 -51.59 -35.54 17.09
N VAL A 67 -52.41 -36.10 17.99
CA VAL A 67 -52.43 -35.68 19.39
C VAL A 67 -51.11 -36.04 20.09
N ILE A 68 -50.57 -37.24 19.84
CA ILE A 68 -49.28 -37.67 20.39
C ILE A 68 -48.14 -36.75 19.93
N PHE A 69 -48.06 -36.45 18.63
CA PHE A 69 -47.02 -35.56 18.10
C PHE A 69 -47.18 -34.12 18.57
N LEU A 70 -48.40 -33.63 18.74
CA LEU A 70 -48.63 -32.32 19.31
C LEU A 70 -48.12 -32.25 20.75
N VAL A 71 -48.42 -33.25 21.57
CA VAL A 71 -47.89 -33.34 22.95
C VAL A 71 -46.36 -33.46 22.95
N LEU A 72 -45.77 -34.26 22.07
CA LEU A 72 -44.31 -34.39 21.95
C LEU A 72 -43.64 -33.10 21.46
N ALA A 73 -44.27 -32.35 20.55
CA ALA A 73 -43.77 -31.06 20.09
C ALA A 73 -43.70 -30.04 21.23
N PHE A 74 -44.70 -30.03 22.13
CA PHE A 74 -44.67 -29.19 23.34
C PHE A 74 -43.76 -29.75 24.44
N ALA A 75 -43.60 -31.07 24.54
CA ALA A 75 -42.70 -31.70 25.51
C ALA A 75 -41.20 -31.52 25.15
N ARG A 76 -40.89 -31.18 23.89
CA ARG A 76 -39.53 -30.95 23.34
C ARG A 76 -38.53 -32.04 23.80
N PRO A 77 -38.60 -33.26 23.25
CA PRO A 77 -37.66 -34.32 23.59
C PRO A 77 -36.23 -33.91 23.23
N ALA A 78 -35.33 -33.90 24.22
CA ALA A 78 -33.92 -33.59 24.02
C ALA A 78 -33.08 -34.88 24.09
N LEU A 79 -32.32 -35.13 23.03
CA LEU A 79 -31.32 -36.20 22.99
C LEU A 79 -30.02 -35.68 23.64
N ARG A 80 -29.82 -35.98 24.93
CA ARG A 80 -28.50 -35.79 25.55
C ARG A 80 -27.60 -36.96 25.16
N SER A 81 -26.63 -36.69 24.29
CA SER A 81 -25.53 -37.60 23.99
C SER A 81 -24.70 -37.82 25.25
N GLN A 82 -24.68 -39.05 25.77
CA GLN A 82 -23.69 -39.48 26.74
C GLN A 82 -22.42 -39.86 25.97
N LEU A 83 -21.57 -38.88 25.69
CA LEU A 83 -20.14 -39.16 25.63
C LEU A 83 -19.67 -39.47 27.07
N ARG A 84 -18.72 -40.41 27.14
CA ARG A 84 -18.17 -41.03 28.35
C ARG A 84 -17.72 -40.02 29.41
N GLY A 85 -18.02 -40.33 30.68
CA GLY A 85 -17.24 -39.94 31.85
C GLY A 85 -17.23 -38.45 32.23
N VAL A 86 -18.31 -37.96 32.87
CA VAL A 86 -18.27 -36.69 33.61
C VAL A 86 -17.83 -36.99 35.05
N GLY A 87 -16.61 -36.55 35.37
CA GLY A 87 -16.01 -36.57 36.71
C GLY A 87 -14.82 -35.62 36.89
N ALA A 88 -14.40 -34.93 35.83
CA ALA A 88 -13.52 -33.76 35.90
C ALA A 88 -14.08 -32.75 34.89
N GLU A 89 -14.13 -31.47 35.26
CA GLU A 89 -14.14 -30.39 34.27
C GLU A 89 -13.04 -30.75 33.25
N ALA A 90 -13.42 -30.93 31.98
CA ALA A 90 -12.45 -31.34 30.98
C ALA A 90 -11.44 -30.19 30.85
N GLN A 91 -10.24 -30.40 31.38
CA GLN A 91 -9.13 -29.45 31.32
C GLN A 91 -8.96 -28.98 29.89
N THR A 92 -8.72 -27.68 29.73
CA THR A 92 -8.71 -26.99 28.46
C THR A 92 -7.35 -26.38 28.21
N SER A 93 -6.84 -26.58 27.00
CA SER A 93 -5.69 -25.84 26.49
C SER A 93 -6.23 -24.75 25.55
N ALA A 94 -6.10 -23.50 25.94
CA ALA A 94 -6.63 -22.36 25.20
C ALA A 94 -5.52 -21.46 24.64
N VAL A 95 -5.72 -20.94 23.44
CA VAL A 95 -4.92 -19.84 22.90
C VAL A 95 -5.81 -18.62 22.79
N VAL A 96 -5.42 -17.52 23.43
CA VAL A 96 -6.10 -16.22 23.32
C VAL A 96 -5.28 -15.34 22.39
N LEU A 97 -5.89 -14.95 21.28
CA LEU A 97 -5.34 -14.09 20.24
C LEU A 97 -6.00 -12.72 20.31
N LEU A 98 -5.23 -11.69 20.65
CA LEU A 98 -5.67 -10.31 20.63
C LEU A 98 -5.17 -9.63 19.37
N ASP A 99 -6.07 -9.15 18.51
CA ASP A 99 -5.68 -8.28 17.41
C ASP A 99 -5.10 -6.99 18.01
N ASN A 100 -3.88 -6.62 17.63
CA ASN A 100 -3.26 -5.36 18.04
C ASN A 100 -2.94 -4.46 16.86
N SER A 101 -3.57 -4.68 15.71
CA SER A 101 -3.42 -3.78 14.56
C SER A 101 -3.91 -2.37 14.84
N TYR A 102 -3.51 -1.42 14.00
CA TYR A 102 -3.82 0.00 14.21
C TYR A 102 -5.32 0.28 14.30
N SER A 103 -6.18 -0.51 13.65
CA SER A 103 -7.64 -0.32 13.71
C SER A 103 -8.23 -0.62 15.10
N MET A 104 -7.53 -1.42 15.91
CA MET A 104 -7.89 -1.66 17.31
C MET A 104 -7.59 -0.46 18.22
N ALA A 105 -6.86 0.54 17.74
CA ALA A 105 -6.64 1.82 18.44
C ALA A 105 -7.87 2.74 18.40
N ARG A 106 -8.95 2.32 17.74
CA ARG A 106 -10.18 3.10 17.66
C ARG A 106 -10.78 3.31 19.04
N GLU A 107 -11.08 4.57 19.34
CA GLU A 107 -11.64 5.02 20.62
C GLU A 107 -13.15 4.78 20.69
N THR A 108 -13.62 4.41 21.87
CA THR A 108 -15.05 4.31 22.20
C THR A 108 -15.34 5.05 23.50
N LYS A 109 -16.61 5.07 23.94
CA LYS A 109 -16.96 5.67 25.25
C LYS A 109 -16.31 4.97 26.44
N ASP A 110 -15.94 3.70 26.27
CA ASP A 110 -15.44 2.82 27.34
C ASP A 110 -13.93 2.55 27.21
N GLY A 111 -13.22 3.28 26.33
CA GLY A 111 -11.80 3.08 25.99
C GLY A 111 -11.60 2.58 24.56
N SER A 112 -10.35 2.31 24.19
CA SER A 112 -10.03 1.79 22.85
C SER A 112 -10.52 0.35 22.66
N LEU A 113 -10.74 -0.09 21.40
CA LEU A 113 -11.14 -1.48 21.13
C LEU A 113 -10.11 -2.49 21.68
N PHE A 114 -8.83 -2.13 21.69
CA PHE A 114 -7.77 -2.95 22.28
C PHE A 114 -7.88 -3.05 23.80
N GLU A 115 -8.17 -1.97 24.51
CA GLU A 115 -8.41 -2.00 25.96
C GLU A 115 -9.64 -2.85 26.32
N LEU A 116 -10.71 -2.75 25.52
CA LEU A 116 -11.88 -3.62 25.67
C LEU A 116 -11.53 -5.09 25.42
N ALA A 117 -10.66 -5.39 24.45
CA ALA A 117 -10.16 -6.73 24.20
C ALA A 117 -9.27 -7.25 25.34
N GLN A 118 -8.45 -6.39 25.96
CA GLN A 118 -7.69 -6.74 27.17
C GLN A 118 -8.64 -7.07 28.32
N GLY A 119 -9.60 -6.20 28.62
CA GLY A 119 -10.60 -6.46 29.67
C GLY A 119 -11.39 -7.75 29.43
N LYS A 120 -11.77 -8.02 28.19
CA LYS A 120 -12.45 -9.28 27.85
C LYS A 120 -11.55 -10.51 28.00
N THR A 121 -10.26 -10.36 27.73
CA THR A 121 -9.27 -11.41 27.97
C THR A 121 -9.13 -11.68 29.46
N GLU A 122 -9.12 -10.65 30.32
CA GLU A 122 -9.11 -10.83 31.77
C GLU A 122 -10.32 -11.64 32.26
N GLU A 123 -11.52 -11.33 31.76
CA GLU A 123 -12.72 -12.12 32.06
C GLU A 123 -12.57 -13.60 31.65
N ILE A 124 -11.96 -13.88 30.50
CA ILE A 124 -11.69 -15.26 30.04
C ILE A 124 -10.68 -15.95 30.96
N LEU A 125 -9.63 -15.24 31.37
CA LEU A 125 -8.61 -15.77 32.28
C LEU A 125 -9.19 -16.05 33.68
N ASP A 126 -10.17 -15.28 34.13
CA ASP A 126 -10.82 -15.48 35.42
C ASP A 126 -11.66 -16.77 35.45
N LEU A 127 -12.19 -17.21 34.30
CA LEU A 127 -12.94 -18.45 34.15
C LEU A 127 -12.08 -19.73 34.17
N LEU A 128 -10.75 -19.62 34.14
CA LEU A 128 -9.87 -20.80 34.14
C LEU A 128 -10.01 -21.60 35.44
N GLY A 129 -10.25 -22.91 35.28
CA GLY A 129 -10.30 -23.88 36.35
C GLY A 129 -8.94 -24.54 36.64
N PRO A 130 -8.86 -25.36 37.69
CA PRO A 130 -7.65 -26.11 38.01
C PRO A 130 -7.24 -27.08 36.89
N GLY A 131 -6.06 -26.86 36.32
CA GLY A 131 -5.49 -27.71 35.26
C GLY A 131 -5.73 -27.21 33.83
N ASP A 132 -6.42 -26.09 33.67
CA ASP A 132 -6.43 -25.37 32.41
C ASP A 132 -5.07 -24.70 32.15
N GLU A 133 -4.68 -24.62 30.89
CA GLU A 133 -3.48 -23.93 30.46
C GLU A 133 -3.79 -22.98 29.30
N VAL A 134 -3.21 -21.78 29.32
CA VAL A 134 -3.47 -20.76 28.33
C VAL A 134 -2.18 -20.16 27.80
N ALA A 135 -2.16 -19.89 26.50
CA ALA A 135 -1.21 -18.98 25.87
C ALA A 135 -1.94 -17.70 25.44
N VAL A 136 -1.47 -16.54 25.89
CA VAL A 136 -2.04 -15.22 25.53
C VAL A 136 -1.02 -14.48 24.68
N THR A 137 -1.42 -13.99 23.51
CA THR A 137 -0.57 -13.16 22.65
C THR A 137 -1.38 -12.13 21.87
N ALA A 138 -0.71 -11.05 21.48
CA ALA A 138 -1.19 -10.13 20.47
C ALA A 138 -0.74 -10.57 19.07
N PHE A 139 -1.43 -10.11 18.01
CA PHE A 139 -1.02 -10.35 16.63
C PHE A 139 -1.33 -9.16 15.69
N SER A 140 -0.44 -8.99 14.72
CA SER A 140 -0.53 -8.09 13.57
C SER A 140 0.19 -8.75 12.36
N ASP A 141 0.43 -8.04 11.26
CA ASP A 141 1.06 -8.58 10.05
C ASP A 141 2.60 -8.77 10.14
N GLY A 142 3.20 -8.48 11.30
CA GLY A 142 4.64 -8.49 11.56
C GLY A 142 5.20 -9.84 12.01
N ILE A 143 6.42 -10.13 11.53
CA ILE A 143 7.12 -11.42 11.55
C ILE A 143 7.55 -11.84 12.96
N ASP A 144 6.85 -12.83 13.50
CA ASP A 144 7.28 -14.13 14.03
C ASP A 144 6.21 -14.50 15.06
N PHE A 145 5.15 -15.18 14.61
CA PHE A 145 4.05 -15.58 15.47
C PHE A 145 4.47 -16.78 16.33
N THR A 146 5.50 -16.59 17.15
CA THR A 146 5.89 -17.52 18.20
C THR A 146 5.00 -17.29 19.41
N LEU A 147 4.04 -18.18 19.59
CA LEU A 147 3.21 -18.17 20.78
C LEU A 147 4.07 -18.37 22.03
N PRO A 148 3.84 -17.59 23.10
CA PRO A 148 4.51 -17.84 24.37
C PRO A 148 4.06 -19.20 24.94
N PRO A 149 4.87 -19.82 25.82
CA PRO A 149 4.52 -21.12 26.39
C PRO A 149 3.22 -21.03 27.19
N PHE A 150 2.42 -22.10 27.12
CA PHE A 150 1.21 -22.27 27.91
C PHE A 150 1.51 -22.12 29.42
N SER A 151 0.58 -21.51 30.15
CA SER A 151 0.67 -21.36 31.59
C SER A 151 -0.68 -21.56 32.23
N SER A 152 -0.69 -22.14 33.43
CA SER A 152 -1.85 -22.21 34.32
C SER A 152 -1.83 -21.13 35.41
N ASN A 153 -0.77 -20.31 35.47
CA ASN A 153 -0.60 -19.25 36.44
C ASN A 153 -1.32 -17.97 35.97
N LYS A 154 -2.46 -17.65 36.60
CA LYS A 154 -3.30 -16.50 36.24
C LYS A 154 -2.55 -15.18 36.36
N GLU A 155 -1.78 -14.97 37.42
CA GLU A 155 -1.01 -13.74 37.65
C GLU A 155 0.05 -13.54 36.56
N ALA A 156 0.73 -14.62 36.14
CA ALA A 156 1.70 -14.56 35.05
C ALA A 156 1.04 -14.25 33.70
N LEU A 157 -0.17 -14.76 33.45
CA LEU A 157 -0.94 -14.48 32.25
C LEU A 157 -1.45 -13.03 32.21
N LYS A 158 -1.98 -12.52 33.33
CA LYS A 158 -2.39 -11.11 33.46
C LYS A 158 -1.19 -10.17 33.27
N GLY A 159 -0.05 -10.47 33.91
CA GLY A 159 1.18 -9.70 33.71
C GLY A 159 1.79 -9.78 32.29
N ARG A 160 1.42 -10.80 31.48
CA ARG A 160 1.75 -10.82 30.05
C ARG A 160 0.77 -9.95 29.25
N LEU A 161 -0.52 -10.03 29.55
CA LEU A 161 -1.57 -9.25 28.92
C LEU A 161 -1.34 -7.74 29.08
N GLU A 162 -0.98 -7.29 30.28
CA GLU A 162 -0.66 -5.88 30.59
C GLU A 162 0.53 -5.33 29.79
N LYS A 163 1.44 -6.19 29.32
CA LYS A 163 2.60 -5.80 28.51
C LYS A 163 2.31 -5.74 27.01
N LEU A 164 1.17 -6.27 26.58
CA LEU A 164 0.78 -6.17 25.17
C LEU A 164 0.39 -4.72 24.86
N SER A 165 0.90 -4.21 23.75
CA SER A 165 0.63 -2.86 23.28
C SER A 165 0.02 -2.88 21.89
N LEU A 166 -0.70 -1.81 21.56
CA LEU A 166 -1.14 -1.51 20.20
C LEU A 166 0.07 -1.41 19.26
N SER A 167 -0.15 -1.85 18.03
CA SER A 167 0.77 -1.74 16.91
C SER A 167 0.18 -0.80 15.87
N TYR A 168 1.03 -0.12 15.11
CA TYR A 168 0.62 0.68 13.95
C TYR A 168 0.55 -0.14 12.65
N ARG A 169 0.79 -1.46 12.74
CA ARG A 169 0.72 -2.39 11.63
C ARG A 169 -0.72 -2.75 11.27
N THR A 170 -0.91 -3.28 10.07
CA THR A 170 -2.16 -3.97 9.72
C THR A 170 -2.20 -5.36 10.37
N THR A 171 -3.35 -6.03 10.30
CA THR A 171 -3.57 -7.38 10.84
C THR A 171 -3.40 -8.49 9.78
N ASN A 172 -3.10 -9.71 10.22
CA ASN A 172 -3.17 -10.94 9.43
C ASN A 172 -3.77 -12.07 10.29
N VAL A 173 -5.10 -12.15 10.28
CA VAL A 173 -5.87 -13.08 11.12
C VAL A 173 -5.61 -14.53 10.70
N VAL A 174 -5.41 -14.79 9.41
CA VAL A 174 -5.22 -16.16 8.88
C VAL A 174 -3.93 -16.78 9.40
N GLU A 175 -2.81 -16.04 9.38
CA GLU A 175 -1.54 -16.53 9.92
C GLU A 175 -1.60 -16.75 11.43
N ALA A 176 -2.21 -15.82 12.18
CA ALA A 176 -2.39 -15.96 13.62
C ALA A 176 -3.20 -17.23 13.98
N LEU A 177 -4.27 -17.52 13.24
CA LEU A 177 -5.06 -18.75 13.42
C LEU A 177 -4.26 -20.02 13.07
N LEU A 178 -3.49 -20.01 11.99
CA LEU A 178 -2.65 -21.15 11.61
C LEU A 178 -1.57 -21.44 12.66
N GLY A 179 -0.92 -20.39 13.17
CA GLY A 179 0.07 -20.52 14.24
C GLY A 179 -0.54 -21.01 15.57
N ALA A 180 -1.74 -20.54 15.91
CA ALA A 180 -2.46 -21.00 17.09
C ALA A 180 -2.85 -22.47 17.03
N VAL A 181 -3.33 -22.95 15.87
CA VAL A 181 -3.61 -24.38 15.68
C VAL A 181 -2.34 -25.21 15.75
N GLU A 182 -1.22 -24.71 15.23
CA GLU A 182 0.07 -25.43 15.32
C GLU A 182 0.55 -25.56 16.77
N SER A 183 0.51 -24.48 17.56
CA SER A 183 0.91 -24.50 18.98
C SER A 183 0.00 -25.41 19.82
N LEU A 184 -1.31 -25.43 19.54
CA LEU A 184 -2.24 -26.32 20.23
C LEU A 184 -1.96 -27.82 19.99
N LYS A 185 -1.17 -28.20 18.98
CA LYS A 185 -0.78 -29.62 18.81
C LYS A 185 0.07 -30.12 19.97
N GLU A 186 0.93 -29.26 20.51
CA GLU A 186 1.86 -29.57 21.60
C GLU A 186 1.20 -29.47 23.00
N SER A 187 -0.04 -29.00 23.05
CA SER A 187 -0.79 -28.83 24.31
C SER A 187 -1.14 -30.15 25.00
N SER A 188 -1.23 -30.11 26.34
CA SER A 188 -1.43 -31.31 27.16
C SER A 188 -2.87 -31.81 27.18
N ASN A 189 -3.86 -30.92 27.00
CA ASN A 189 -5.26 -31.24 27.23
C ASN A 189 -5.99 -31.73 25.97
N LEU A 190 -7.12 -32.42 26.20
CA LEU A 190 -7.97 -32.96 25.13
C LEU A 190 -8.89 -31.89 24.54
N THR A 191 -9.38 -30.96 25.37
CA THR A 191 -10.17 -29.82 24.92
C THR A 191 -9.22 -28.71 24.46
N ARG A 192 -9.39 -28.25 23.22
CA ARG A 192 -8.53 -27.23 22.59
C ARG A 192 -9.38 -26.10 22.07
N GLU A 193 -9.04 -24.89 22.49
CA GLU A 193 -9.83 -23.70 22.19
C GLU A 193 -8.95 -22.56 21.69
N ILE A 194 -9.45 -21.80 20.72
CA ILE A 194 -8.87 -20.54 20.27
C ILE A 194 -9.90 -19.45 20.54
N TYR A 195 -9.51 -18.44 21.29
CA TYR A 195 -10.28 -17.21 21.46
C TYR A 195 -9.66 -16.14 20.58
N LEU A 196 -10.39 -15.67 19.57
CA LEU A 196 -9.94 -14.63 18.66
C LEU A 196 -10.69 -13.34 18.96
N LEU A 197 -9.98 -12.34 19.47
CA LEU A 197 -10.47 -11.01 19.80
C LEU A 197 -10.02 -10.04 18.71
N THR A 198 -10.95 -9.50 17.93
CA THR A 198 -10.63 -8.65 16.76
C THR A 198 -11.83 -7.76 16.42
N ASP A 199 -11.58 -6.65 15.73
CA ASP A 199 -12.62 -5.77 15.16
C ASP A 199 -13.21 -6.30 13.84
N LEU A 200 -12.72 -7.44 13.34
CA LEU A 200 -13.11 -8.05 12.07
C LEU A 200 -12.81 -7.18 10.84
N THR A 201 -11.83 -6.27 10.92
CA THR A 201 -11.47 -5.41 9.81
C THR A 201 -11.12 -6.22 8.55
N LYS A 202 -11.75 -5.85 7.42
CA LYS A 202 -11.70 -6.62 6.16
C LYS A 202 -10.27 -6.89 5.67
N SER A 203 -9.36 -5.95 5.87
CA SER A 203 -7.95 -6.04 5.45
C SER A 203 -7.16 -7.15 6.16
N GLY A 204 -7.59 -7.61 7.33
CA GLY A 204 -6.91 -8.67 8.10
C GLY A 204 -7.16 -10.08 7.61
N TRP A 205 -8.15 -10.25 6.74
CA TRP A 205 -8.57 -11.56 6.24
C TRP A 205 -8.11 -11.75 4.79
N ARG A 206 -6.82 -11.56 4.55
CA ARG A 206 -6.16 -11.88 3.28
C ARG A 206 -5.92 -13.38 3.22
N GLU A 207 -5.88 -13.95 2.01
CA GLU A 207 -5.56 -15.37 1.82
C GLU A 207 -6.51 -16.33 2.58
N ARG A 208 -7.81 -15.99 2.65
CA ARG A 208 -8.82 -16.79 3.37
C ARG A 208 -8.90 -18.23 2.88
N GLU A 209 -8.47 -18.48 1.65
CA GLU A 209 -8.40 -19.80 1.04
C GLU A 209 -7.47 -20.74 1.84
N ARG A 210 -6.46 -20.19 2.52
CA ARG A 210 -5.54 -20.95 3.39
C ARG A 210 -6.19 -21.43 4.67
N LEU A 211 -7.37 -20.93 5.04
CA LEU A 211 -8.13 -21.48 6.17
C LEU A 211 -8.54 -22.94 5.92
N ASN A 212 -8.59 -23.40 4.67
CA ASN A 212 -8.80 -24.82 4.34
C ASN A 212 -7.70 -25.73 4.90
N LEU A 213 -6.48 -25.20 5.14
CA LEU A 213 -5.41 -25.93 5.82
C LEU A 213 -5.77 -26.26 7.27
N LEU A 214 -6.69 -25.50 7.88
CA LEU A 214 -7.23 -25.80 9.21
C LEU A 214 -8.18 -26.99 9.15
N GLU A 215 -8.91 -27.22 8.06
CA GLU A 215 -9.77 -28.39 7.89
C GLU A 215 -8.95 -29.68 7.78
N ASP A 216 -7.89 -29.66 6.96
CA ASP A 216 -6.96 -30.79 6.84
C ASP A 216 -6.19 -31.05 8.15
N LYS A 217 -5.81 -30.00 8.91
CA LYS A 217 -5.14 -30.15 10.22
C LYS A 217 -6.09 -30.54 11.36
N ASN A 218 -7.37 -30.16 11.30
CA ASN A 218 -8.40 -30.54 12.27
C ASN A 218 -8.95 -31.96 12.06
N SER A 219 -8.46 -32.71 11.07
CA SER A 219 -8.75 -34.14 10.88
C SER A 219 -8.14 -35.07 11.96
N SER A 220 -7.48 -34.49 12.98
CA SER A 220 -7.01 -35.19 14.18
C SER A 220 -8.18 -35.55 15.12
N ASP A 221 -8.04 -36.61 15.92
CA ASP A 221 -9.00 -37.05 16.97
C ASP A 221 -9.33 -35.98 18.05
N ARG A 222 -8.73 -34.79 17.96
CA ARG A 222 -8.85 -33.66 18.90
C ARG A 222 -9.20 -32.37 18.14
N PRO A 223 -10.49 -32.08 17.90
CA PRO A 223 -10.90 -30.88 17.17
C PRO A 223 -10.61 -29.60 17.97
N VAL A 224 -10.12 -28.56 17.30
CA VAL A 224 -9.95 -27.23 17.89
C VAL A 224 -11.24 -26.43 17.73
N ARG A 225 -11.74 -25.82 18.81
CA ARG A 225 -12.89 -24.91 18.77
C ARG A 225 -12.43 -23.47 18.63
N LEU A 226 -13.01 -22.73 17.69
CA LEU A 226 -12.77 -21.30 17.52
C LEU A 226 -13.92 -20.49 18.10
N TYR A 227 -13.60 -19.61 19.05
CA TYR A 227 -14.49 -18.61 19.62
C TYR A 227 -14.09 -17.24 19.08
N LEU A 228 -14.94 -16.68 18.24
CA LEU A 228 -14.75 -15.33 17.70
C LEU A 228 -15.45 -14.32 18.60
N ILE A 229 -14.71 -13.33 19.07
CA ILE A 229 -15.18 -12.25 19.93
C ILE A 229 -15.00 -10.95 19.16
N PRO A 230 -16.05 -10.48 18.44
CA PRO A 230 -15.97 -9.28 17.63
C PRO A 230 -16.07 -8.01 18.50
N PHE A 231 -15.21 -7.05 18.23
CA PHE A 231 -15.25 -5.70 18.80
C PHE A 231 -15.74 -4.73 17.73
N GLN A 232 -17.06 -4.47 17.70
CA GLN A 232 -17.68 -3.56 16.75
C GLN A 232 -18.30 -2.38 17.48
N GLY A 233 -18.00 -1.17 17.04
CA GLY A 233 -18.68 0.06 17.47
C GLY A 233 -19.92 0.34 16.59
N PRO A 234 -20.94 1.04 17.13
CA PRO A 234 -22.25 1.15 16.48
C PRO A 234 -22.32 2.09 15.26
N ASP A 235 -21.39 3.03 15.10
CA ASP A 235 -21.33 3.95 13.93
C ASP A 235 -19.88 4.41 13.79
N LEU A 236 -19.09 3.72 12.98
CA LEU A 236 -17.65 3.95 12.88
C LEU A 236 -17.34 4.75 11.61
N ASP A 237 -17.78 6.01 11.62
CA ASP A 237 -17.32 6.99 10.63
C ASP A 237 -15.79 7.10 10.78
N ASN A 238 -15.06 6.95 9.68
CA ASN A 238 -13.61 7.05 9.68
C ASN A 238 -13.19 7.85 8.47
N LEU A 239 -12.27 8.76 8.68
CA LEU A 239 -11.62 9.50 7.65
C LEU A 239 -10.13 9.18 7.70
N SER A 240 -9.43 9.29 6.57
CA SER A 240 -7.98 9.10 6.59
C SER A 240 -7.28 9.95 5.55
N VAL A 241 -6.01 10.22 5.82
CA VAL A 241 -5.13 10.84 4.82
C VAL A 241 -4.47 9.71 4.01
N GLY A 242 -4.82 9.64 2.74
CA GLY A 242 -4.32 8.67 1.78
C GLY A 242 -3.00 9.08 1.14
N GLU A 243 -2.93 9.02 -0.19
CA GLU A 243 -1.74 9.32 -0.96
C GLU A 243 -1.39 10.81 -0.93
N LEU A 244 -0.09 11.11 -0.96
CA LEU A 244 0.45 12.45 -1.16
C LEU A 244 1.15 12.50 -2.52
N ASP A 245 0.75 13.46 -3.35
CA ASP A 245 1.34 13.67 -4.66
C ASP A 245 1.99 15.06 -4.74
N PHE A 246 3.31 15.10 -4.86
CA PHE A 246 4.07 16.32 -5.15
C PHE A 246 3.94 16.76 -6.61
N GLY A 247 3.21 16.02 -7.43
CA GLY A 247 3.21 16.18 -8.87
C GLY A 247 4.59 15.94 -9.49
N ARG A 248 4.64 15.83 -10.82
CA ARG A 248 5.90 15.79 -11.57
C ARG A 248 6.48 17.21 -11.71
N GLN A 249 6.71 17.91 -10.60
CA GLN A 249 7.24 19.27 -10.58
C GLN A 249 8.63 19.33 -9.96
N LEU A 250 9.40 20.35 -10.33
CA LEU A 250 10.72 20.62 -9.75
C LEU A 250 10.54 21.57 -8.57
N VAL A 251 10.90 21.12 -7.37
CA VAL A 251 10.85 21.95 -6.16
C VAL A 251 12.12 22.80 -6.09
N GLN A 252 11.95 24.10 -5.83
CA GLN A 252 13.05 25.06 -5.78
C GLN A 252 12.87 26.06 -4.65
N VAL A 253 13.99 26.55 -4.13
CA VAL A 253 14.02 27.61 -3.13
C VAL A 253 13.34 28.88 -3.67
N GLY A 254 12.45 29.46 -2.85
CA GLY A 254 11.75 30.71 -3.12
C GLY A 254 10.67 30.62 -4.21
N LYS A 255 10.35 29.42 -4.70
CA LYS A 255 9.27 29.22 -5.68
C LYS A 255 8.14 28.40 -5.10
N SER A 256 6.92 28.76 -5.48
CA SER A 256 5.75 28.02 -5.07
C SER A 256 5.63 26.69 -5.82
N PHE A 257 5.23 25.64 -5.13
CA PHE A 257 4.94 24.31 -5.67
C PHE A 257 3.67 23.75 -5.02
N LYS A 258 3.06 22.76 -5.67
CA LYS A 258 1.84 22.11 -5.15
C LYS A 258 2.11 20.79 -4.44
N LEU A 259 1.33 20.48 -3.41
CA LEU A 259 1.21 19.16 -2.82
C LEU A 259 -0.27 18.80 -2.80
N ASN A 260 -0.64 17.72 -3.47
CA ASN A 260 -1.99 17.18 -3.45
C ASN A 260 -2.08 16.07 -2.40
N ALA A 261 -3.11 16.12 -1.55
CA ALA A 261 -3.38 15.08 -0.57
C ALA A 261 -4.76 14.50 -0.81
N THR A 262 -4.86 13.17 -0.92
CA THR A 262 -6.14 12.47 -1.00
C THR A 262 -6.68 12.23 0.41
N VAL A 263 -7.92 12.62 0.67
CA VAL A 263 -8.64 12.30 1.90
C VAL A 263 -9.76 11.33 1.57
N ILE A 264 -9.88 10.25 2.34
CA ILE A 264 -10.82 9.15 2.10
C ILE A 264 -11.86 9.15 3.21
N ASN A 265 -13.12 8.96 2.85
CA ASN A 265 -14.23 8.80 3.77
C ASN A 265 -14.77 7.37 3.74
N TYR A 266 -14.64 6.66 4.85
CA TYR A 266 -15.16 5.30 5.03
C TYR A 266 -16.55 5.27 5.68
N ALA A 267 -17.08 6.43 6.09
CA ALA A 267 -18.43 6.57 6.60
C ALA A 267 -19.50 6.32 5.52
N GLU A 268 -20.67 5.85 5.95
CA GLU A 268 -21.87 5.81 5.11
C GLU A 268 -22.53 7.21 4.99
N SER A 269 -22.04 8.18 5.76
CA SER A 269 -22.51 9.56 5.79
C SER A 269 -21.57 10.50 5.01
N ARG A 270 -22.14 11.57 4.46
CA ARG A 270 -21.36 12.66 3.86
C ARG A 270 -20.71 13.47 4.98
N GLN A 271 -19.42 13.79 4.83
CA GLN A 271 -18.65 14.59 5.78
C GLN A 271 -18.38 15.96 5.17
N ASP A 272 -18.92 17.02 5.76
CA ASP A 272 -18.84 18.37 5.21
C ASP A 272 -17.79 19.21 5.93
N ARG A 273 -16.95 19.90 5.13
CA ARG A 273 -16.00 20.92 5.58
C ARG A 273 -15.03 20.44 6.67
N ARG A 274 -14.55 19.21 6.53
CA ARG A 274 -13.53 18.63 7.41
C ARG A 274 -12.20 19.36 7.24
N LEU A 275 -11.51 19.66 8.33
CA LEU A 275 -10.28 20.44 8.29
C LEU A 275 -9.05 19.57 8.02
N VAL A 276 -8.25 19.95 7.03
CA VAL A 276 -6.97 19.32 6.69
C VAL A 276 -5.85 20.36 6.82
N SER A 277 -4.87 20.05 7.65
CA SER A 277 -3.71 20.91 7.93
C SER A 277 -2.46 20.31 7.30
N LEU A 278 -1.59 21.18 6.79
CA LEU A 278 -0.28 20.80 6.30
C LEU A 278 0.79 21.43 7.19
N PHE A 279 1.65 20.56 7.72
CA PHE A 279 2.82 20.94 8.50
C PHE A 279 4.08 20.68 7.69
N LEU A 280 5.01 21.63 7.74
CA LEU A 280 6.34 21.55 7.15
C LEU A 280 7.36 22.08 8.16
N ASP A 281 8.43 21.32 8.39
CA ASP A 281 9.50 21.65 9.35
C ASP A 281 8.97 22.06 10.74
N GLY A 282 7.95 21.33 11.21
CA GLY A 282 7.32 21.52 12.51
C GLY A 282 6.35 22.71 12.61
N ARG A 283 6.07 23.43 11.50
CA ARG A 283 5.13 24.56 11.48
C ARG A 283 3.94 24.26 10.58
N ARG A 284 2.73 24.66 10.98
CA ARG A 284 1.56 24.62 10.10
C ARG A 284 1.71 25.69 9.02
N VAL A 285 1.92 25.27 7.77
CA VAL A 285 2.16 26.15 6.63
C VAL A 285 0.92 26.39 5.78
N ALA A 286 -0.05 25.47 5.82
CA ALA A 286 -1.33 25.63 5.15
C ALA A 286 -2.45 24.88 5.88
N GLN A 287 -3.69 25.26 5.58
CA GLN A 287 -4.90 24.60 6.07
C GLN A 287 -6.02 24.80 5.04
N SER A 288 -6.82 23.78 4.79
CA SER A 288 -7.99 23.82 3.91
C SER A 288 -9.13 23.02 4.53
N ASP A 289 -10.37 23.31 4.14
CA ASP A 289 -11.48 22.40 4.37
C ASP A 289 -11.75 21.51 3.15
N VAL A 290 -12.30 20.31 3.39
CA VAL A 290 -12.68 19.34 2.37
C VAL A 290 -14.08 18.79 2.67
N THR A 291 -14.89 18.63 1.64
CA THR A 291 -16.17 17.93 1.71
C THR A 291 -16.04 16.59 1.01
N LEU A 292 -16.40 15.52 1.71
CA LEU A 292 -16.25 14.14 1.29
C LEU A 292 -17.63 13.49 1.13
N PRO A 293 -17.95 12.92 -0.06
CA PRO A 293 -19.12 12.06 -0.22
C PRO A 293 -19.03 10.83 0.71
N ALA A 294 -20.18 10.24 1.03
CA ALA A 294 -20.24 8.94 1.73
C ALA A 294 -19.48 7.87 0.95
N GLY A 295 -18.58 7.14 1.61
CA GLY A 295 -17.73 6.12 0.99
C GLY A 295 -16.80 6.64 -0.12
N GLY A 296 -16.62 7.96 -0.24
CA GLY A 296 -15.90 8.62 -1.33
C GLY A 296 -14.54 9.18 -0.91
N GLU A 297 -13.87 9.82 -1.85
CA GLU A 297 -12.60 10.50 -1.63
C GLU A 297 -12.63 11.91 -2.24
N ALA A 298 -11.77 12.79 -1.75
CA ALA A 298 -11.56 14.11 -2.32
C ALA A 298 -10.09 14.52 -2.19
N ALA A 299 -9.62 15.28 -3.18
CA ALA A 299 -8.26 15.77 -3.22
C ALA A 299 -8.18 17.19 -2.64
N VAL A 300 -7.13 17.45 -1.84
CA VAL A 300 -6.84 18.74 -1.23
C VAL A 300 -5.53 19.27 -1.79
N ASP A 301 -5.60 20.40 -2.50
CA ASP A 301 -4.45 21.06 -3.08
C ASP A 301 -3.84 22.07 -2.10
N PHE A 302 -2.60 21.82 -1.68
CA PHE A 302 -1.78 22.79 -0.96
C PHE A 302 -0.81 23.48 -1.90
N THR A 303 -0.61 24.80 -1.70
CA THR A 303 0.46 25.55 -2.36
C THR A 303 1.48 25.96 -1.32
N LEU A 304 2.73 25.57 -1.54
CA LEU A 304 3.85 25.68 -0.62
C LEU A 304 4.95 26.52 -1.24
N GLN A 305 5.75 27.18 -0.41
CA GLN A 305 7.02 27.78 -0.79
C GLN A 305 8.02 27.48 0.32
N VAL A 306 9.24 27.13 -0.08
CA VAL A 306 10.33 26.84 0.85
C VAL A 306 11.48 27.80 0.55
N ASP A 307 12.00 28.46 1.59
CA ASP A 307 12.97 29.55 1.45
C ASP A 307 14.42 29.15 1.75
N THR A 308 14.64 27.91 2.17
CA THR A 308 15.98 27.35 2.43
C THR A 308 16.19 26.10 1.59
N PRO A 309 17.43 25.81 1.16
CA PRO A 309 17.76 24.49 0.65
C PRO A 309 17.92 23.49 1.81
N GLY A 310 18.11 22.22 1.48
CA GLY A 310 18.33 21.14 2.43
C GLY A 310 17.20 20.12 2.45
N LEU A 311 17.19 19.30 3.49
CA LEU A 311 16.14 18.33 3.78
C LEU A 311 14.95 19.06 4.41
N HIS A 312 13.76 18.74 3.92
CA HIS A 312 12.50 19.20 4.45
C HIS A 312 11.62 17.99 4.74
N TYR A 313 10.83 18.08 5.81
CA TYR A 313 9.88 17.02 6.15
C TYR A 313 8.59 17.63 6.66
N GLY A 314 7.51 16.90 6.47
CA GLY A 314 6.20 17.38 6.82
C GLY A 314 5.19 16.27 7.03
N ARG A 315 3.98 16.70 7.36
CA ARG A 315 2.82 15.83 7.44
C ARG A 315 1.57 16.56 7.00
N VAL A 316 0.68 15.85 6.34
CA VAL A 316 -0.71 16.24 6.18
C VAL A 316 -1.49 15.58 7.30
N GLU A 317 -2.31 16.36 8.00
CA GLU A 317 -3.03 15.98 9.20
C GLU A 317 -4.49 16.39 9.07
N LEU A 318 -5.39 15.42 9.18
CA LEU A 318 -6.83 15.64 9.28
C LEU A 318 -7.21 15.91 10.74
N GLU A 319 -8.32 16.62 10.97
CA GLU A 319 -8.88 16.73 12.31
C GLU A 319 -9.31 15.36 12.88
N ASP A 320 -9.18 15.22 14.20
CA ASP A 320 -9.39 13.94 14.88
C ASP A 320 -10.79 13.36 14.68
N ASP A 321 -10.83 12.06 14.46
CA ASP A 321 -11.98 11.18 14.57
C ASP A 321 -11.67 10.06 15.58
N GLU A 322 -12.52 9.03 15.65
CA GLU A 322 -12.33 7.91 16.57
C GLU A 322 -11.08 7.06 16.26
N LEU A 323 -10.41 7.21 15.11
CA LEU A 323 -9.18 6.49 14.77
C LEU A 323 -8.05 7.47 14.41
N ILE A 324 -7.38 8.01 15.43
CA ILE A 324 -6.30 9.01 15.21
C ILE A 324 -5.11 8.45 14.39
N ALA A 325 -4.89 7.14 14.40
CA ALA A 325 -3.72 6.49 13.82
C ALA A 325 -3.58 6.67 12.30
N ASP A 326 -4.67 6.93 11.55
CA ASP A 326 -4.65 7.13 10.09
C ASP A 326 -4.99 8.58 9.66
N ASN A 327 -5.12 9.50 10.61
CA ASN A 327 -5.36 10.92 10.36
C ASN A 327 -4.11 11.69 9.91
N SER A 328 -2.95 11.05 9.85
CA SER A 328 -1.69 11.68 9.46
C SER A 328 -0.91 10.89 8.42
N ARG A 329 -0.42 11.59 7.39
CA ARG A 329 0.49 11.06 6.38
C ARG A 329 1.76 11.90 6.32
N TYR A 330 2.91 11.26 6.46
CA TYR A 330 4.22 11.90 6.54
C TYR A 330 4.94 11.89 5.18
N PHE A 331 5.79 12.89 4.96
CA PHE A 331 6.62 12.99 3.76
C PHE A 331 7.95 13.67 4.07
N SER A 332 8.94 13.48 3.19
CA SER A 332 10.18 14.23 3.18
C SER A 332 10.65 14.48 1.75
N PHE A 333 11.48 15.50 1.56
CA PHE A 333 12.13 15.79 0.30
C PHE A 333 13.39 16.64 0.50
N ARG A 334 14.27 16.65 -0.51
CA ARG A 334 15.52 17.42 -0.47
C ARG A 334 15.60 18.42 -1.61
N ILE A 335 15.91 19.67 -1.29
CA ILE A 335 16.28 20.70 -2.26
C ILE A 335 17.81 20.88 -2.20
N PRO A 336 18.56 20.60 -3.28
CA PRO A 336 20.02 20.78 -3.26
C PRO A 336 20.38 22.26 -3.11
N GLU A 337 21.37 22.56 -2.25
CA GLU A 337 21.88 23.94 -2.09
C GLU A 337 22.53 24.46 -3.37
N VAL A 338 23.35 23.61 -3.97
CA VAL A 338 24.12 23.87 -5.20
C VAL A 338 24.09 22.61 -6.05
N ILE A 339 23.90 22.78 -7.36
CA ILE A 339 24.05 21.70 -8.34
C ILE A 339 25.40 21.88 -9.03
N ASN A 340 26.35 21.00 -8.73
CA ASN A 340 27.65 20.89 -9.37
C ASN A 340 27.50 20.19 -10.73
N VAL A 341 27.76 20.94 -11.80
CA VAL A 341 27.63 20.48 -13.19
C VAL A 341 29.00 20.42 -13.84
N LEU A 342 29.35 19.28 -14.43
CA LEU A 342 30.51 19.16 -15.30
C LEU A 342 30.06 19.27 -16.76
N ILE A 343 30.65 20.20 -17.52
CA ILE A 343 30.46 20.30 -18.96
C ILE A 343 31.71 19.80 -19.67
N VAL A 344 31.52 18.85 -20.58
CA VAL A 344 32.59 18.28 -21.41
C VAL A 344 32.16 18.41 -22.86
N GLY A 345 32.98 19.06 -23.69
CA GLY A 345 32.62 19.28 -25.10
C GLY A 345 33.83 19.60 -25.97
N GLU A 346 33.75 19.21 -27.25
CA GLU A 346 34.81 19.47 -28.25
C GLU A 346 34.73 20.88 -28.84
N ASN A 347 33.55 21.53 -28.79
CA ASN A 347 33.33 22.87 -29.33
C ASN A 347 33.30 23.91 -28.20
N PRO A 348 34.32 24.79 -28.09
CA PRO A 348 34.39 25.79 -27.02
C PRO A 348 33.22 26.77 -27.00
N GLN A 349 32.62 27.08 -28.16
CA GLN A 349 31.47 27.99 -28.24
C GLN A 349 30.22 27.36 -27.60
N VAL A 350 29.96 26.09 -27.90
CA VAL A 350 28.84 25.34 -27.32
C VAL A 350 29.00 25.23 -25.81
N VAL A 351 30.18 24.83 -25.34
CA VAL A 351 30.50 24.73 -23.91
C VAL A 351 30.29 26.07 -23.22
N ARG A 352 30.74 27.17 -23.84
CA ARG A 352 30.57 28.53 -23.30
C ARG A 352 29.09 28.94 -23.22
N HIS A 353 28.29 28.66 -24.24
CA HIS A 353 26.85 28.97 -24.22
C HIS A 353 26.12 28.20 -23.11
N ILE A 354 26.38 26.90 -22.96
CA ILE A 354 25.78 26.09 -21.88
C ILE A 354 26.23 26.62 -20.51
N ARG A 355 27.52 26.92 -20.35
CA ARG A 355 28.05 27.52 -19.11
C ARG A 355 27.33 28.82 -18.76
N TRP A 356 27.15 29.74 -19.71
CA TRP A 356 26.45 30.99 -19.48
C TRP A 356 24.96 30.82 -19.19
N ALA A 357 24.31 29.81 -19.77
CA ALA A 357 22.92 29.49 -19.46
C ALA A 357 22.74 29.05 -18.00
N LEU A 358 23.71 28.31 -17.44
CA LEU A 358 23.65 27.81 -16.06
C LEU A 358 24.20 28.78 -15.02
N ASN A 359 25.35 29.39 -15.32
CA ASN A 359 25.99 30.37 -14.47
C ASN A 359 26.55 31.52 -15.32
N PRO A 360 25.76 32.59 -15.56
CA PRO A 360 26.20 33.75 -16.32
C PRO A 360 27.28 34.56 -15.58
N SER A 361 27.33 34.45 -14.25
CA SER A 361 28.32 35.14 -13.42
C SER A 361 29.68 34.43 -13.47
N SER A 362 30.76 35.19 -13.28
CA SER A 362 32.13 34.65 -13.22
C SER A 362 32.49 34.10 -11.83
N ASP A 363 31.74 34.48 -10.79
CA ASP A 363 31.85 33.90 -9.46
C ASP A 363 30.84 32.74 -9.33
N ASN A 364 31.29 31.56 -8.88
CA ASN A 364 30.45 30.37 -8.69
C ASN A 364 29.48 30.49 -7.50
N ARG A 365 28.79 31.64 -7.39
CA ARG A 365 27.81 31.99 -6.34
C ARG A 365 26.36 31.74 -6.77
N GLY A 366 26.14 31.18 -7.96
CA GLY A 366 24.81 30.80 -8.44
C GLY A 366 24.35 29.43 -7.93
N HIS A 367 23.09 29.10 -8.20
CA HIS A 367 22.49 27.79 -7.90
C HIS A 367 23.23 26.62 -8.60
N PHE A 368 23.84 26.90 -9.75
CA PHE A 368 24.72 25.96 -10.45
C PHE A 368 26.19 26.31 -10.25
N ARG A 369 26.99 25.33 -9.83
CA ARG A 369 28.46 25.41 -9.84
C ARG A 369 28.98 24.65 -11.05
N VAL A 370 29.44 25.39 -12.05
CA VAL A 370 29.82 24.81 -13.35
C VAL A 370 31.33 24.63 -13.43
N SER A 371 31.74 23.38 -13.68
CA SER A 371 33.11 23.01 -14.06
C SER A 371 33.16 22.63 -15.53
N VAL A 372 34.27 22.91 -16.19
CA VAL A 372 34.47 22.59 -17.60
C VAL A 372 35.74 21.76 -17.74
N ALA A 373 35.67 20.64 -18.44
CA ALA A 373 36.82 19.80 -18.74
C ALA A 373 36.94 19.55 -20.25
N ASP A 374 38.17 19.43 -20.73
CA ASP A 374 38.43 18.90 -22.07
C ASP A 374 38.12 17.39 -22.07
N PRO A 375 37.61 16.81 -23.18
CA PRO A 375 37.35 15.38 -23.27
C PRO A 375 38.54 14.49 -22.87
N LYS A 376 39.78 14.96 -23.09
CA LYS A 376 41.00 14.21 -22.76
C LYS A 376 41.27 14.15 -21.25
N ASP A 377 40.83 15.15 -20.50
CA ASP A 377 41.06 15.27 -19.06
C ASP A 377 40.00 14.53 -18.23
N LEU A 378 38.89 14.11 -18.85
CA LEU A 378 37.78 13.44 -18.19
C LEU A 378 38.19 12.15 -17.45
N THR A 379 39.27 11.49 -17.87
CA THR A 379 39.84 10.32 -17.19
C THR A 379 40.39 10.61 -15.79
N ARG A 380 40.79 11.86 -15.53
CA ARG A 380 41.38 12.31 -14.26
C ARG A 380 40.38 13.00 -13.34
N GLU A 381 39.20 13.32 -13.87
CA GLU A 381 38.13 13.97 -13.12
C GLU A 381 37.49 13.02 -12.11
N ASN A 382 37.28 13.52 -10.89
CA ASN A 382 36.50 12.80 -9.89
C ASN A 382 35.01 13.07 -10.11
N LEU A 383 34.35 12.18 -10.86
CA LEU A 383 32.94 12.32 -11.22
C LEU A 383 31.98 12.36 -10.02
N SER A 384 32.38 11.85 -8.86
CA SER A 384 31.54 11.86 -7.63
C SER A 384 31.32 13.26 -7.02
N ARG A 385 31.97 14.30 -7.56
CA ARG A 385 31.80 15.70 -7.13
C ARG A 385 30.66 16.42 -7.85
N TYR A 386 30.03 15.78 -8.82
CA TYR A 386 29.02 16.37 -9.67
C TYR A 386 27.70 15.63 -9.47
N GLU A 387 26.58 16.32 -9.61
CA GLU A 387 25.25 15.71 -9.66
C GLU A 387 24.83 15.46 -11.12
N LEU A 388 25.44 16.18 -12.07
CA LEU A 388 25.15 16.08 -13.50
C LEU A 388 26.39 16.30 -14.36
N ILE A 389 26.49 15.53 -15.46
CA ILE A 389 27.50 15.71 -16.50
C ILE A 389 26.82 15.96 -17.85
N ILE A 390 27.20 17.06 -18.51
CA ILE A 390 26.75 17.44 -19.85
C ILE A 390 27.85 17.09 -20.86
N LEU A 391 27.55 16.16 -21.75
CA LEU A 391 28.40 15.66 -22.84
C LEU A 391 27.99 16.38 -24.14
N ALA A 392 28.57 17.56 -24.32
CA ALA A 392 28.21 18.52 -25.33
C ALA A 392 28.93 18.25 -26.66
N GLY A 393 28.40 17.30 -27.44
CA GLY A 393 28.80 17.11 -28.83
C GLY A 393 30.06 16.30 -29.02
N LEU A 394 30.35 15.35 -28.14
CA LEU A 394 31.52 14.49 -28.25
C LEU A 394 31.42 13.55 -29.45
N SER A 395 32.48 13.46 -30.24
CA SER A 395 32.55 12.56 -31.38
C SER A 395 32.58 11.11 -30.92
N ARG A 396 33.34 10.81 -29.86
CA ARG A 396 33.41 9.49 -29.21
C ARG A 396 33.80 9.64 -27.74
N ILE A 397 33.36 8.71 -26.90
CA ILE A 397 33.81 8.59 -25.51
C ILE A 397 34.70 7.36 -25.40
N GLU A 398 35.86 7.49 -24.76
CA GLU A 398 36.77 6.36 -24.56
C GLU A 398 36.12 5.29 -23.65
N PRO A 399 36.33 3.99 -23.90
CA PRO A 399 35.67 2.93 -23.13
C PRO A 399 35.84 3.06 -21.61
N ASN A 400 37.06 3.36 -21.15
CA ASN A 400 37.34 3.51 -19.72
C ASN A 400 36.57 4.68 -19.08
N VAL A 401 36.43 5.79 -19.83
CA VAL A 401 35.66 6.96 -19.42
C VAL A 401 34.17 6.65 -19.40
N TRP A 402 33.70 5.93 -20.42
CA TRP A 402 32.30 5.52 -20.53
C TRP A 402 31.86 4.62 -19.37
N GLU A 403 32.67 3.66 -18.97
CA GLU A 403 32.43 2.85 -17.76
C GLU A 403 32.43 3.70 -16.48
N GLY A 404 33.22 4.78 -16.45
CA GLY A 404 33.14 5.81 -15.41
C GLY A 404 31.77 6.51 -15.35
N LEU A 405 31.28 6.94 -16.51
CA LEU A 405 30.00 7.65 -16.68
C LEU A 405 28.79 6.75 -16.42
N LYS A 406 28.81 5.49 -16.88
CA LYS A 406 27.78 4.48 -16.56
C LYS A 406 27.63 4.32 -15.06
N ARG A 407 28.73 4.02 -14.36
CA ARG A 407 28.73 3.88 -12.90
C ARG A 407 28.33 5.16 -12.17
N PHE A 408 28.60 6.33 -12.76
CA PHE A 408 28.16 7.61 -12.22
C PHE A 408 26.64 7.77 -12.35
N ALA A 409 26.06 7.43 -13.49
CA ALA A 409 24.63 7.54 -13.70
C ALA A 409 23.85 6.43 -12.97
N GLU A 410 24.36 5.22 -12.97
CA GLU A 410 23.88 4.15 -12.09
C GLU A 410 23.94 4.54 -10.62
N ALA A 411 24.84 5.46 -10.23
CA ALA A 411 24.92 6.05 -8.89
C ALA A 411 23.87 7.14 -8.59
N GLY A 412 22.89 7.36 -9.48
CA GLY A 412 21.88 8.41 -9.39
C GLY A 412 22.25 9.71 -10.10
N GLY A 413 23.46 9.80 -10.67
CA GLY A 413 23.91 10.97 -11.41
C GLY A 413 23.15 11.20 -12.72
N GLY A 414 22.97 12.46 -13.11
CA GLY A 414 22.34 12.84 -14.36
C GLY A 414 23.30 12.90 -15.54
N LEU A 415 22.88 12.46 -16.72
CA LEU A 415 23.66 12.60 -17.97
C LEU A 415 22.88 13.37 -19.04
N PHE A 416 23.47 14.41 -19.64
CA PHE A 416 22.89 15.07 -20.81
C PHE A 416 23.82 14.96 -22.01
N PHE A 417 23.42 14.19 -23.01
CA PHE A 417 24.08 14.07 -24.29
C PHE A 417 23.48 15.05 -25.33
N SER A 418 24.34 15.77 -26.04
CA SER A 418 23.99 16.33 -27.35
C SER A 418 24.92 15.76 -28.40
N LEU A 419 24.40 15.43 -29.58
CA LEU A 419 25.25 14.95 -30.67
C LEU A 419 26.12 16.08 -31.25
N GLY A 420 27.33 15.73 -31.66
CA GLY A 420 28.30 16.64 -32.25
C GLY A 420 28.16 16.75 -33.77
N SER A 421 29.16 17.34 -34.43
CA SER A 421 29.18 17.43 -35.89
C SER A 421 29.56 16.13 -36.59
N ASN A 422 30.24 15.22 -35.89
CA ASN A 422 30.67 13.92 -36.44
C ASN A 422 30.71 12.81 -35.36
N PRO A 423 29.56 12.44 -34.78
CA PRO A 423 29.50 11.39 -33.79
C PRO A 423 29.82 10.03 -34.41
N ASP A 424 30.57 9.19 -33.68
CA ASP A 424 30.73 7.77 -33.96
C ASP A 424 29.39 7.07 -33.72
N LEU A 425 28.57 7.00 -34.78
CA LEU A 425 27.23 6.42 -34.71
C LEU A 425 27.24 4.94 -34.31
N ARG A 426 28.34 4.22 -34.53
CA ARG A 426 28.45 2.83 -34.08
C ARG A 426 28.56 2.80 -32.56
N PHE A 427 29.47 3.59 -31.99
CA PHE A 427 29.62 3.72 -30.54
C PHE A 427 28.30 4.17 -29.90
N TYR A 428 27.73 5.30 -30.34
CA TYR A 428 26.50 5.82 -29.73
C TYR A 428 25.34 4.83 -29.79
N ASN A 429 25.15 4.11 -30.90
CA ASN A 429 24.09 3.10 -30.98
C ASN A 429 24.32 1.91 -30.05
N GLN A 430 25.56 1.44 -29.93
CA GLN A 430 25.89 0.25 -29.13
C GLN A 430 25.88 0.55 -27.63
N GLU A 431 26.36 1.72 -27.24
CA GLU A 431 26.67 2.03 -25.84
C GLU A 431 25.68 3.00 -25.19
N VAL A 432 25.13 3.96 -25.96
CA VAL A 432 24.37 5.09 -25.40
C VAL A 432 22.89 5.03 -25.84
N ALA A 433 22.64 5.30 -27.11
CA ALA A 433 21.31 5.47 -27.70
C ALA A 433 20.46 4.18 -27.64
N GLY A 434 21.05 3.02 -27.93
CA GLY A 434 20.37 1.74 -27.86
C GLY A 434 20.02 1.35 -26.41
N PRO A 435 21.02 1.17 -25.53
CA PRO A 435 20.77 0.71 -24.17
C PRO A 435 19.96 1.67 -23.30
N ILE A 436 20.20 2.99 -23.39
CA ILE A 436 19.61 3.96 -22.44
C ILE A 436 18.29 4.53 -22.95
N PHE A 437 18.18 4.76 -24.26
CA PHE A 437 17.03 5.46 -24.86
C PHE A 437 16.16 4.53 -25.74
N GLY A 438 16.61 3.29 -25.99
CA GLY A 438 15.91 2.36 -26.88
C GLY A 438 15.84 2.82 -28.33
N VAL A 439 16.79 3.65 -28.80
CA VAL A 439 16.77 4.22 -30.16
C VAL A 439 17.97 3.81 -31.00
N GLN A 440 17.76 3.77 -32.32
CA GLN A 440 18.83 3.59 -33.30
C GLN A 440 19.02 4.86 -34.13
N ILE A 441 20.16 5.54 -33.94
CA ILE A 441 20.61 6.69 -34.71
C ILE A 441 21.11 6.22 -36.08
N LYS A 442 20.59 6.80 -37.17
CA LYS A 442 20.89 6.40 -38.54
C LYS A 442 21.95 7.28 -39.19
N GLY A 443 21.62 8.51 -39.50
CA GLY A 443 22.49 9.43 -40.22
C GLY A 443 21.99 10.86 -40.14
N SER A 444 22.83 11.79 -40.58
CA SER A 444 22.48 13.21 -40.57
C SER A 444 21.41 13.51 -41.63
N ILE A 445 20.39 14.25 -41.22
CA ILE A 445 19.38 14.86 -42.08
C ILE A 445 19.58 16.38 -42.06
N GLY A 446 19.34 17.04 -43.19
CA GLY A 446 19.61 18.46 -43.36
C GLY A 446 21.07 18.75 -43.66
N GLN A 447 21.49 20.01 -43.48
CA GLN A 447 22.84 20.47 -43.79
C GLN A 447 23.33 21.44 -42.71
N ALA A 448 24.40 21.06 -42.01
CA ALA A 448 25.03 21.95 -41.04
C ALA A 448 25.55 23.23 -41.73
N GLY A 449 25.21 24.39 -41.19
CA GLY A 449 25.45 25.72 -41.78
C GLY A 449 24.43 26.13 -42.84
N GLY A 450 23.57 25.21 -43.29
CA GLY A 450 22.56 25.41 -44.33
C GLY A 450 21.31 26.14 -43.83
N LYS A 451 21.42 27.41 -43.46
CA LYS A 451 20.32 28.20 -42.83
C LYS A 451 19.05 28.41 -43.68
N LYS A 452 19.03 27.99 -44.96
CA LYS A 452 17.89 28.18 -45.88
C LYS A 452 16.75 27.17 -45.66
N ARG A 453 17.07 25.95 -45.22
CA ARG A 453 16.09 24.92 -44.87
C ARG A 453 16.28 24.56 -43.41
N PHE A 454 15.19 24.44 -42.67
CA PHE A 454 15.23 24.11 -41.26
C PHE A 454 14.02 23.26 -40.88
N PHE A 455 14.20 22.51 -39.81
CA PHE A 455 13.15 21.81 -39.08
C PHE A 455 12.86 22.60 -37.81
N SER A 456 11.61 22.56 -37.36
CA SER A 456 11.20 23.15 -36.08
C SER A 456 10.59 22.06 -35.22
N TRP A 457 10.34 22.33 -33.95
CA TRP A 457 9.53 21.42 -33.13
C TRP A 457 8.12 21.30 -33.70
N GLU A 458 7.61 20.08 -33.74
CA GLU A 458 6.23 19.74 -34.05
C GLU A 458 5.46 19.48 -32.76
N GLU A 459 5.95 18.52 -31.96
CA GLU A 459 5.34 18.14 -30.69
C GLU A 459 6.37 18.25 -29.55
N ILE A 460 5.92 18.76 -28.40
CA ILE A 460 6.68 18.83 -27.15
C ILE A 460 5.78 18.27 -26.04
N ASP A 461 6.33 17.41 -25.18
CA ASP A 461 5.62 16.94 -23.99
C ASP A 461 5.59 18.05 -22.93
N LEU A 462 4.60 18.94 -23.03
CA LEU A 462 4.37 20.03 -22.07
C LEU A 462 3.94 19.54 -20.68
N SER A 463 3.63 18.24 -20.53
CA SER A 463 3.36 17.64 -19.21
C SER A 463 4.65 17.30 -18.46
N HIS A 464 5.78 17.23 -19.17
CA HIS A 464 7.08 16.91 -18.58
C HIS A 464 7.60 18.07 -17.70
N PRO A 465 8.20 17.80 -16.51
CA PRO A 465 8.68 18.83 -15.60
C PRO A 465 9.59 19.89 -16.25
N ILE A 466 10.44 19.47 -17.19
CA ILE A 466 11.35 20.35 -17.95
C ILE A 466 10.59 21.46 -18.69
N PHE A 467 9.39 21.16 -19.19
CA PHE A 467 8.61 22.07 -20.04
C PHE A 467 7.43 22.73 -19.33
N SER A 468 7.22 22.43 -18.05
CA SER A 468 6.12 22.96 -17.24
C SER A 468 5.99 24.50 -17.29
N ILE A 469 7.12 25.23 -17.32
CA ILE A 469 7.14 26.69 -17.43
C ILE A 469 6.52 27.20 -18.73
N TYR A 470 6.59 26.44 -19.82
CA TYR A 470 6.04 26.84 -21.11
C TYR A 470 4.54 26.58 -21.21
N ARG A 471 4.04 25.52 -20.55
CA ARG A 471 2.59 25.27 -20.40
C ARG A 471 1.91 26.45 -19.73
N ASP A 472 2.51 26.98 -18.67
CA ASP A 472 1.94 28.11 -17.93
C ASP A 472 1.94 29.41 -18.74
N LEU A 473 2.95 29.61 -19.60
CA LEU A 473 3.02 30.74 -20.53
C LEU A 473 1.99 30.64 -21.65
N GLU A 474 1.84 29.48 -22.28
CA GLU A 474 0.85 29.25 -23.34
C GLU A 474 -0.60 29.41 -22.84
N ASN A 475 -0.86 28.98 -21.60
CA ASN A 475 -2.15 29.17 -20.95
C ASN A 475 -2.46 30.65 -20.64
N ARG A 476 -1.43 31.47 -20.39
CA ARG A 476 -1.59 32.89 -20.02
C ARG A 476 -1.68 33.82 -21.23
N ASP A 477 -0.93 33.55 -22.30
CA ASP A 477 -0.89 34.42 -23.48
C ASP A 477 -0.87 33.61 -24.79
N LYS A 478 -2.06 33.37 -25.35
CA LYS A 478 -2.25 32.70 -26.65
C LYS A 478 -1.74 33.52 -27.84
N SER A 479 -1.35 34.79 -27.64
CA SER A 479 -0.96 35.71 -28.71
C SER A 479 0.55 35.84 -28.91
N ALA A 480 1.36 35.30 -27.99
CA ALA A 480 2.81 35.21 -28.09
C ALA A 480 3.24 33.74 -28.31
N PRO A 481 3.07 33.19 -29.53
CA PRO A 481 3.40 31.80 -29.79
C PRO A 481 4.87 31.52 -29.49
N PHE A 482 5.12 30.36 -28.87
CA PHE A 482 6.45 29.80 -28.65
C PHE A 482 7.30 29.92 -29.91
N ALA A 483 8.35 30.74 -29.88
CA ALA A 483 9.27 30.89 -31.01
C ALA A 483 10.11 29.61 -31.14
N SER A 484 9.57 28.64 -31.87
CA SER A 484 10.17 27.32 -32.05
C SER A 484 11.58 27.44 -32.60
N PRO A 485 12.60 26.86 -31.94
CA PRO A 485 13.97 26.91 -32.45
C PRO A 485 14.08 26.14 -33.76
N LYS A 486 15.05 26.55 -34.57
CA LYS A 486 15.30 26.03 -35.90
C LYS A 486 16.48 25.08 -35.85
N PHE A 487 16.32 23.89 -36.42
CA PHE A 487 17.35 22.89 -36.61
C PHE A 487 17.69 22.80 -38.10
N TYR A 488 18.93 23.12 -38.46
CA TYR A 488 19.46 23.03 -39.82
C TYR A 488 19.94 21.61 -40.15
N ALA A 489 20.41 20.89 -39.13
CA ALA A 489 20.76 19.49 -39.20
C ALA A 489 20.47 18.76 -37.89
N TYR A 490 20.19 17.47 -37.98
CA TYR A 490 20.01 16.55 -36.86
C TYR A 490 20.32 15.12 -37.31
N TYR A 491 20.43 14.18 -36.38
CA TYR A 491 20.59 12.77 -36.69
C TYR A 491 19.25 12.05 -36.51
N GLN A 492 18.77 11.42 -37.59
CA GLN A 492 17.53 10.67 -37.53
C GLN A 492 17.68 9.50 -36.55
N ALA A 493 16.78 9.41 -35.57
CA ALA A 493 16.71 8.30 -34.62
C ALA A 493 15.40 7.52 -34.81
N LYS A 494 15.51 6.20 -34.95
CA LYS A 494 14.36 5.30 -34.98
C LYS A 494 14.08 4.80 -33.57
N THR A 495 12.88 5.08 -33.07
CA THR A 495 12.44 4.68 -31.73
C THR A 495 12.00 3.22 -31.69
N SER A 496 12.12 2.62 -30.50
CA SER A 496 11.47 1.36 -30.16
C SER A 496 10.27 1.63 -29.23
N ARG A 497 9.56 0.57 -28.81
CA ARG A 497 8.39 0.71 -27.90
C ARG A 497 8.76 1.22 -26.50
N THR A 498 10.03 1.12 -26.11
CA THR A 498 10.50 1.54 -24.77
C THR A 498 11.06 2.96 -24.76
N SER A 499 11.13 3.64 -25.91
CA SER A 499 11.67 4.99 -26.02
C SER A 499 10.70 6.04 -25.48
N ARG A 500 11.19 6.94 -24.61
CA ARG A 500 10.44 8.11 -24.14
C ARG A 500 10.88 9.35 -24.91
N THR A 501 10.07 9.77 -25.88
CA THR A 501 10.30 10.98 -26.67
C THR A 501 9.68 12.19 -25.97
N LEU A 502 10.50 13.18 -25.65
CA LEU A 502 10.04 14.43 -25.04
C LEU A 502 9.69 15.51 -26.08
N GLY A 503 10.17 15.35 -27.32
CA GLY A 503 9.54 16.00 -28.46
C GLY A 503 10.18 15.65 -29.79
N SER A 504 9.52 16.11 -30.85
CA SER A 504 9.75 15.71 -32.24
C SER A 504 9.83 16.93 -33.16
N LEU A 505 10.45 16.75 -34.33
CA LEU A 505 10.53 17.77 -35.37
C LEU A 505 9.34 17.70 -36.32
N THR A 506 9.18 18.71 -37.17
CA THR A 506 8.21 18.73 -38.30
C THR A 506 8.38 17.55 -39.27
N SER A 507 9.54 16.87 -39.27
CA SER A 507 9.78 15.62 -39.98
C SER A 507 9.23 14.37 -39.28
N LYS A 508 8.66 14.54 -38.07
CA LYS A 508 8.24 13.50 -37.11
C LYS A 508 9.37 12.71 -36.47
N ASP A 509 10.62 13.02 -36.77
CA ASP A 509 11.77 12.40 -36.11
C ASP A 509 11.91 12.96 -34.67
N PRO A 510 12.27 12.14 -33.68
CA PRO A 510 12.50 12.59 -32.30
C PRO A 510 13.74 13.49 -32.21
N ILE A 511 13.62 14.60 -31.48
CA ILE A 511 14.72 15.55 -31.26
C ILE A 511 15.27 15.50 -29.83
N LEU A 512 14.41 15.27 -28.84
CA LEU A 512 14.80 15.15 -27.44
C LEU A 512 14.19 13.87 -26.87
N LEU A 513 15.06 13.04 -26.30
CA LEU A 513 14.71 11.74 -25.72
C LEU A 513 15.12 11.69 -24.26
N GLU A 514 14.37 10.93 -23.49
CA GLU A 514 14.68 10.59 -22.11
C GLU A 514 14.97 9.09 -21.98
N GLY A 515 15.95 8.78 -21.13
CA GLY A 515 16.30 7.42 -20.73
C GLY A 515 16.63 7.37 -19.24
N GLY A 516 16.85 6.17 -18.73
CA GLY A 516 17.16 5.93 -17.33
C GLY A 516 18.13 4.78 -17.11
N PHE A 517 18.64 4.69 -15.89
CA PHE A 517 19.51 3.62 -15.40
C PHE A 517 18.78 2.84 -14.29
N GLU A 518 19.22 1.60 -14.02
CA GLU A 518 18.50 0.67 -13.13
C GLU A 518 18.24 1.22 -11.71
N ASN A 519 19.12 2.08 -11.19
CA ASN A 519 19.03 2.63 -9.83
C ASN A 519 18.70 4.14 -9.80
N GLY A 520 17.80 4.59 -10.69
CA GLY A 520 17.20 5.94 -10.63
C GLY A 520 17.93 7.06 -11.37
N GLY A 521 19.14 6.82 -11.89
CA GLY A 521 19.85 7.78 -12.74
C GLY A 521 19.09 8.13 -14.00
N LYS A 522 19.14 9.41 -14.41
CA LYS A 522 18.39 9.92 -15.57
C LYS A 522 19.32 10.34 -16.69
N ALA A 523 18.86 10.22 -17.94
CA ALA A 523 19.58 10.70 -19.09
C ALA A 523 18.69 11.45 -20.08
N LEU A 524 19.25 12.47 -20.72
CA LEU A 524 18.66 13.16 -21.86
C LEU A 524 19.57 13.03 -23.09
N LEU A 525 18.96 12.86 -24.25
CA LEU A 525 19.66 12.88 -25.54
C LEU A 525 19.00 13.87 -26.49
N LEU A 526 19.76 14.90 -26.87
CA LEU A 526 19.45 15.76 -28.01
C LEU A 526 20.06 15.13 -29.27
N THR A 527 19.22 14.76 -30.25
CA THR A 527 19.67 14.15 -31.52
C THR A 527 20.23 15.18 -32.51
N SER A 528 20.57 16.38 -32.04
CA SER A 528 21.22 17.46 -32.76
C SER A 528 22.28 18.11 -31.86
N SER A 529 22.81 19.26 -32.27
CA SER A 529 23.83 20.02 -31.54
C SER A 529 23.34 21.43 -31.20
N PHE A 530 23.83 21.95 -30.08
CA PHE A 530 23.68 23.37 -29.72
C PHE A 530 24.60 24.31 -30.53
N ALA A 531 25.47 23.75 -31.39
CA ALA A 531 26.30 24.53 -32.29
C ALA A 531 25.43 25.29 -33.30
N GLU A 532 25.76 26.56 -33.57
CA GLU A 532 25.01 27.43 -34.50
C GLU A 532 24.95 26.92 -35.95
N SER A 533 25.86 26.02 -36.32
CA SER A 533 25.81 25.32 -37.60
C SER A 533 24.67 24.29 -37.65
N PHE A 534 24.29 23.69 -36.53
CA PHE A 534 23.24 22.66 -36.46
C PHE A 534 21.89 23.22 -36.06
N SER A 535 21.85 24.24 -35.19
CA SER A 535 20.59 24.83 -34.74
C SER A 535 20.76 26.27 -34.27
N ASP A 536 19.67 27.04 -34.23
CA ASP A 536 19.65 28.34 -33.56
C ASP A 536 19.21 28.28 -32.10
N VAL A 537 19.08 27.07 -31.53
CA VAL A 537 18.57 26.84 -30.16
C VAL A 537 19.27 27.75 -29.16
N SER A 538 20.60 27.78 -29.16
CA SER A 538 21.42 28.56 -28.21
C SER A 538 21.24 30.08 -28.33
N MET A 539 20.61 30.56 -29.41
CA MET A 539 20.34 31.98 -29.68
C MET A 539 18.87 32.37 -29.39
N ARG A 540 18.04 31.43 -28.94
CA ARG A 540 16.62 31.67 -28.61
C ARG A 540 16.43 31.87 -27.11
N SER A 541 15.40 32.63 -26.74
CA SER A 541 14.98 32.83 -25.34
C SER A 541 14.65 31.53 -24.62
N PHE A 542 14.29 30.48 -25.37
CA PHE A 542 14.06 29.12 -24.89
C PHE A 542 15.31 28.46 -24.25
N PHE A 543 16.52 28.79 -24.71
CA PHE A 543 17.72 28.03 -24.35
C PHE A 543 18.03 28.07 -22.86
N VAL A 544 18.01 29.26 -22.27
CA VAL A 544 18.39 29.44 -20.87
C VAL A 544 17.42 28.70 -19.94
N PRO A 545 16.09 28.90 -20.01
CA PRO A 545 15.18 28.14 -19.16
C PRO A 545 15.23 26.64 -19.43
N PHE A 546 15.37 26.21 -20.70
CA PHE A 546 15.48 24.79 -21.04
C PHE A 546 16.70 24.13 -20.40
N VAL A 547 17.89 24.72 -20.53
CA VAL A 547 19.13 24.15 -19.97
C VAL A 547 19.06 24.11 -18.45
N ASN A 548 18.59 25.18 -17.79
CA ASN A 548 18.43 25.18 -16.32
C ASN A 548 17.46 24.08 -15.87
N ARG A 549 16.28 23.98 -16.51
CA ARG A 549 15.27 22.97 -16.17
C ARG A 549 15.72 21.55 -16.44
N ALA A 550 16.39 21.32 -17.56
CA ALA A 550 16.97 20.02 -17.86
C ALA A 550 18.02 19.62 -16.80
N CYS A 551 18.83 20.57 -16.34
CA CYS A 551 19.83 20.30 -15.31
C CYS A 551 19.21 20.06 -13.93
N GLU A 552 18.23 20.87 -13.51
CA GLU A 552 17.44 20.65 -12.29
C GLU A 552 16.78 19.27 -12.31
N TYR A 553 16.14 18.91 -13.43
CA TYR A 553 15.46 17.63 -13.59
C TYR A 553 16.40 16.42 -13.51
N LEU A 554 17.56 16.54 -14.13
CA LEU A 554 18.58 15.49 -14.13
C LEU A 554 19.31 15.37 -12.78
N ALA A 555 19.41 16.46 -12.02
CA ALA A 555 20.07 16.48 -10.71
C ALA A 555 19.13 16.12 -9.55
N GLN A 556 17.81 16.33 -9.70
CA GLN A 556 16.83 15.96 -8.68
C GLN A 556 16.36 14.52 -8.86
N ASP A 557 16.40 13.75 -7.78
CA ASP A 557 15.66 12.49 -7.71
C ASP A 557 14.18 12.80 -7.43
N LEU A 558 13.36 12.69 -8.48
CA LEU A 558 11.93 12.88 -8.32
C LEU A 558 11.27 11.69 -7.61
N SER A 559 11.92 10.51 -7.58
CA SER A 559 11.39 9.34 -6.89
C SER A 559 11.56 9.45 -5.37
N ALA A 560 12.54 10.21 -4.89
CA ALA A 560 12.75 10.49 -3.47
C ALA A 560 11.56 11.22 -2.82
N TYR A 561 10.76 11.99 -3.58
CA TYR A 561 9.52 12.60 -3.07
C TYR A 561 8.42 11.57 -2.78
N PHE A 562 8.55 10.33 -3.27
CA PHE A 562 7.51 9.29 -3.25
C PHE A 562 7.98 7.99 -2.57
N SER A 563 8.99 8.04 -1.68
CA SER A 563 9.41 6.86 -0.93
C SER A 563 8.33 6.44 0.06
N GLU A 564 7.45 5.53 -0.35
CA GLU A 564 6.41 4.97 0.50
C GLU A 564 6.96 3.83 1.36
N VAL A 565 7.41 4.17 2.57
CA VAL A 565 7.74 3.17 3.59
C VAL A 565 6.52 2.95 4.47
N ARG A 566 6.00 1.71 4.48
CA ARG A 566 4.94 1.30 5.40
C ARG A 566 5.53 0.95 6.76
N VAL A 567 4.73 1.10 7.80
CA VAL A 567 5.07 0.65 9.17
C VAL A 567 5.48 -0.82 9.13
N GLY A 568 6.61 -1.13 9.78
CA GLY A 568 7.20 -2.47 9.80
C GLY A 568 7.93 -2.88 8.52
N GLY A 569 8.07 -1.98 7.55
CA GLY A 569 8.92 -2.13 6.36
C GLY A 569 10.38 -1.80 6.63
N GLU A 570 11.22 -1.91 5.61
CA GLU A 570 12.63 -1.53 5.70
C GLU A 570 12.86 -0.18 5.02
N ILE A 571 13.40 0.80 5.75
CA ILE A 571 13.92 2.03 5.14
C ILE A 571 15.29 1.72 4.57
N GLN A 572 15.48 1.99 3.29
CA GLN A 572 16.77 1.91 2.61
C GLN A 572 17.21 3.31 2.21
N VAL A 573 18.28 3.79 2.83
CA VAL A 573 18.89 5.09 2.52
C VAL A 573 20.19 4.86 1.78
N GLU A 574 20.30 5.46 0.59
CA GLU A 574 21.54 5.51 -0.16
C GLU A 574 22.35 6.74 0.25
N LEU A 575 23.54 6.50 0.77
CA LEU A 575 24.47 7.52 1.19
C LEU A 575 25.63 7.68 0.19
N PRO A 576 26.08 8.92 -0.05
CA PRO A 576 27.31 9.17 -0.80
C PRO A 576 28.51 8.44 -0.18
N SER A 577 29.43 7.99 -1.02
CA SER A 577 30.67 7.30 -0.59
C SER A 577 31.61 8.16 0.28
N GLN A 578 31.39 9.49 0.27
CA GLN A 578 32.15 10.46 1.07
C GLN A 578 31.71 10.52 2.54
N VAL A 579 30.55 9.96 2.89
CA VAL A 579 30.12 9.86 4.29
C VAL A 579 31.13 8.98 5.05
N PRO A 580 31.74 9.44 6.16
CA PRO A 580 32.76 8.71 6.90
C PRO A 580 32.32 7.29 7.29
N GLU A 581 33.27 6.35 7.43
CA GLU A 581 33.01 5.11 8.17
C GLU A 581 32.74 5.48 9.63
N GLY A 582 31.46 5.52 9.99
CA GLY A 582 30.99 5.86 11.32
C GLY A 582 29.67 5.16 11.60
N GLU A 583 29.34 5.04 12.88
CA GLU A 583 28.00 4.60 13.28
C GLU A 583 26.98 5.63 12.81
N ILE A 584 25.99 5.14 12.07
CA ILE A 584 24.86 5.93 11.61
C ILE A 584 23.82 5.85 12.70
N VAL A 585 23.40 7.02 13.18
CA VAL A 585 22.38 7.14 14.20
C VAL A 585 21.05 7.35 13.52
N VAL A 586 20.14 6.39 13.68
CA VAL A 586 18.75 6.50 13.28
C VAL A 586 17.96 7.00 14.47
N THR A 587 17.35 8.17 14.35
CA THR A 587 16.40 8.69 15.33
C THR A 587 14.99 8.35 14.89
N ARG A 588 14.27 7.58 15.70
CA ARG A 588 12.87 7.20 15.49
C ARG A 588 11.92 8.38 15.79
N PRO A 589 10.65 8.31 15.36
CA PRO A 589 9.66 9.36 15.64
C PRO A 589 9.45 9.66 17.14
N ASP A 590 9.65 8.68 18.02
CA ASP A 590 9.58 8.81 19.48
C ASP A 590 10.84 9.43 20.12
N GLY A 591 11.89 9.69 19.33
CA GLY A 591 13.17 10.23 19.77
C GLY A 591 14.18 9.16 20.22
N GLU A 592 13.83 7.88 20.20
CA GLU A 592 14.78 6.80 20.47
C GLU A 592 15.85 6.73 19.38
N ARG A 593 17.08 6.40 19.78
CA ARG A 593 18.24 6.37 18.90
C ARG A 593 18.76 4.96 18.73
N PHE A 594 18.96 4.57 17.49
CA PHE A 594 19.50 3.27 17.09
C PHE A 594 20.79 3.48 16.31
N PHE A 595 21.76 2.60 16.54
CA PHE A 595 23.03 2.62 15.82
C PHE A 595 23.00 1.55 14.75
N THR A 596 23.31 1.94 13.52
CA THR A 596 23.44 1.03 12.38
C THR A 596 24.72 1.35 11.60
N SER A 597 25.12 0.44 10.73
CA SER A 597 26.30 0.60 9.88
C SER A 597 25.89 0.57 8.42
N ALA A 598 26.43 1.48 7.62
CA ALA A 598 26.30 1.40 6.18
C ALA A 598 27.01 0.16 5.65
N LYS A 599 26.32 -0.61 4.81
CA LYS A 599 26.95 -1.64 3.98
C LYS A 599 27.64 -0.97 2.80
N ALA A 600 28.93 -1.26 2.63
CA ALA A 600 29.70 -0.78 1.48
C ALA A 600 29.27 -1.54 0.22
N LEU A 601 28.66 -0.82 -0.72
CA LEU A 601 28.51 -1.24 -2.11
C LEU A 601 29.68 -0.63 -2.92
N PRO A 602 29.98 -1.12 -4.14
CA PRO A 602 31.17 -0.69 -4.89
C PRO A 602 31.37 0.84 -5.06
N ARG A 603 30.30 1.64 -4.95
CA ARG A 603 30.36 3.13 -5.01
C ARG A 603 29.37 3.88 -4.11
N ARG A 604 28.49 3.17 -3.43
CA ARG A 604 27.48 3.74 -2.54
C ARG A 604 27.58 3.08 -1.19
N ARG A 605 27.06 3.75 -0.19
CA ARG A 605 26.81 3.19 1.12
C ARG A 605 25.32 3.02 1.24
N MET A 606 24.85 1.83 1.58
CA MET A 606 23.44 1.60 1.80
C MET A 606 23.21 1.34 3.28
N VAL A 607 22.26 2.07 3.85
CA VAL A 607 21.78 1.84 5.20
C VAL A 607 20.42 1.22 5.09
N SER A 608 20.25 0.10 5.78
CA SER A 608 18.96 -0.55 5.93
C SER A 608 18.55 -0.44 7.39
N PHE A 609 17.30 -0.04 7.63
CA PHE A 609 16.72 0.03 8.96
C PHE A 609 15.30 -0.56 8.97
N GLY A 610 15.11 -1.64 9.72
CA GLY A 610 13.82 -2.33 9.87
C GLY A 610 13.04 -2.00 11.14
N GLY A 611 13.57 -1.16 12.04
CA GLY A 611 12.91 -0.79 13.31
C GLY A 611 11.79 0.24 13.14
N THR A 612 10.91 0.04 12.15
CA THR A 612 9.96 1.03 11.62
C THR A 612 8.54 0.83 12.15
N GLU A 613 8.40 0.37 13.39
CA GLU A 613 7.11 0.03 14.00
C GLU A 613 6.24 1.25 14.36
N LEU A 614 6.76 2.47 14.19
CA LEU A 614 6.03 3.72 14.42
C LEU A 614 5.84 4.51 13.11
N PRO A 615 4.67 5.12 12.87
CA PRO A 615 4.51 6.08 11.80
C PRO A 615 5.24 7.39 12.17
N GLY A 616 5.87 8.03 11.20
CA GLY A 616 6.52 9.32 11.39
C GLY A 616 7.78 9.49 10.56
N ILE A 617 8.57 10.50 10.94
CA ILE A 617 9.85 10.82 10.31
C ILE A 617 10.98 10.10 11.05
N TYR A 618 11.75 9.32 10.32
CA TYR A 618 12.99 8.69 10.78
C TYR A 618 14.16 9.50 10.24
N ARG A 619 15.09 9.90 11.10
CA ARG A 619 16.23 10.73 10.70
C ARG A 619 17.52 9.94 10.78
N PHE A 620 18.29 9.96 9.71
CA PHE A 620 19.61 9.34 9.63
C PHE A 620 20.66 10.42 9.83
N SER A 621 21.60 10.20 10.74
CA SER A 621 22.67 11.17 11.03
C SER A 621 24.01 10.49 11.23
N SER A 622 25.09 11.20 10.94
CA SER A 622 26.46 10.76 11.22
C SER A 622 27.30 11.93 11.71
N SER A 623 28.07 11.71 12.78
CA SER A 623 28.94 12.74 13.38
C SER A 623 28.23 14.06 13.74
N GLY A 624 26.92 14.01 13.99
CA GLY A 624 26.09 15.19 14.30
C GLY A 624 25.48 15.91 13.09
N GLU A 625 25.78 15.47 11.86
CA GLU A 625 25.16 15.98 10.64
C GLU A 625 24.02 15.07 10.19
N GLU A 626 22.89 15.66 9.81
CA GLU A 626 21.73 14.95 9.26
C GLU A 626 22.02 14.56 7.81
N LEU A 627 21.92 13.26 7.54
CA LEU A 627 22.25 12.64 6.26
C LEU A 627 21.04 12.46 5.38
N ASP A 628 19.89 12.09 5.96
CA ASP A 628 18.60 11.86 5.29
C ASP A 628 17.40 11.82 6.26
#